data_AF-A0A962YRG7-F1
#
_entry.id   AF-A0A962YRG7-F1
#
_cell.length_a   1.000
_cell.length_b   1.000
_cell.length_c   1.000
_cell.angle_alpha   90.00
_cell.angle_beta   90.00
_cell.angle_gamma   90.00
#
_symmetry.space_group_name_H-M   'P 1'
#
loop_
_entity.id
_entity.type
_entity.pdbx_description
1 polymer ?
#
loop_
_entity_poly.entity_id
_entity_poly.type
_entity_poly.pdbx_seq_one_letter_code
_entity_poly.pdbx_strand_id
1 'polypeptide(L)'
;MSDLKANIPVSSPVADSTSQEKEAPGKVPSHPHRRASDKSSATYRAYRIERSLLGAHIPETIDRMVNANLARATAGLSPTVLAMAYFDWLMHLGLSPGKQALLNEKAVRKAVRLALYAFKLNQNPDIPPCIEPLPQDHRFDGEGWRQWPYNLIYQSFLLTQQWWYNATTHNRGVDKRNDAIVSFMTRQILDMFSPSNLPLTNPEILKTTMEEGGQNLVRGWTNFMAD
;
A
#
# COMPACT_ATOMS: atom_id res chain seq x y z
N MET A 1 -56.30 9.48 14.39
CA MET A 1 -56.71 9.48 15.81
C MET A 1 -55.45 9.56 16.65
N SER A 2 -55.15 10.57 17.43
CA SER A 2 -55.82 11.82 17.77
C SER A 2 -54.76 12.76 18.35
N ASP A 3 -54.97 14.06 18.18
CA ASP A 3 -54.20 15.17 18.75
C ASP A 3 -53.99 15.08 20.27
N LEU A 4 -52.91 15.67 20.79
CA LEU A 4 -53.03 16.75 21.79
C LEU A 4 -51.76 17.64 21.87
N LYS A 5 -51.99 18.92 21.55
CA LYS A 5 -51.29 20.17 21.95
C LYS A 5 -51.09 20.25 23.48
N ALA A 6 -50.30 21.10 24.13
CA ALA A 6 -49.40 22.22 23.90
C ALA A 6 -48.73 22.52 25.27
N ASN A 7 -47.65 23.31 25.34
CA ASN A 7 -47.61 24.65 25.98
C ASN A 7 -46.17 25.07 26.40
N ILE A 8 -45.77 26.27 25.95
CA ILE A 8 -44.66 27.12 26.43
C ILE A 8 -45.33 28.34 27.12
N PRO A 9 -44.80 28.91 28.22
CA PRO A 9 -44.02 30.18 28.18
C PRO A 9 -42.82 30.18 29.17
N VAL A 10 -41.63 30.72 28.84
CA VAL A 10 -41.20 32.14 28.83
C VAL A 10 -41.36 32.86 30.18
N SER A 11 -40.24 33.26 30.82
CA SER A 11 -39.86 34.67 31.04
C SER A 11 -38.55 34.82 31.84
N SER A 12 -37.67 35.68 31.32
CA SER A 12 -36.48 36.31 31.94
C SER A 12 -36.91 37.43 32.94
N PRO A 13 -36.11 38.47 33.30
CA PRO A 13 -34.66 38.75 33.35
C PRO A 13 -34.26 39.44 34.70
N VAL A 14 -33.07 40.09 34.79
CA VAL A 14 -32.68 41.31 35.61
C VAL A 14 -31.13 41.29 35.71
N ALA A 15 -30.34 42.08 34.95
CA ALA A 15 -29.98 43.53 35.07
C ALA A 15 -29.45 43.89 36.49
N ASP A 16 -28.32 44.57 36.71
CA ASP A 16 -27.87 45.87 36.20
C ASP A 16 -26.40 46.08 36.73
N SER A 17 -25.44 46.54 35.91
CA SER A 17 -24.86 47.91 35.87
C SER A 17 -23.93 48.24 37.08
N THR A 18 -22.85 49.02 37.06
CA THR A 18 -22.17 49.96 36.16
C THR A 18 -20.77 50.19 36.78
N SER A 19 -19.71 50.38 35.99
CA SER A 19 -18.71 51.46 36.18
C SER A 19 -17.60 51.39 35.13
N GLN A 20 -17.61 52.41 34.28
CA GLN A 20 -16.52 52.79 33.40
C GLN A 20 -15.41 53.45 34.23
N GLU A 21 -14.15 53.16 33.92
CA GLU A 21 -13.07 54.12 34.11
C GLU A 21 -12.22 54.18 32.83
N LYS A 22 -12.15 55.38 32.26
CA LYS A 22 -11.36 55.75 31.10
C LYS A 22 -9.97 56.15 31.60
N GLU A 23 -8.91 55.63 30.98
CA GLU A 23 -7.61 56.32 30.98
C GLU A 23 -6.88 56.17 29.64
N ALA A 24 -6.14 57.22 29.29
CA ALA A 24 -5.77 57.67 27.94
C ALA A 24 -4.44 57.05 27.40
N PRO A 25 -4.02 57.34 26.15
CA PRO A 25 -3.07 56.51 25.41
C PRO A 25 -1.61 56.80 25.78
N GLY A 26 -0.86 55.74 26.08
CA GLY A 26 0.58 55.79 26.31
C GLY A 26 1.38 56.08 25.04
N LYS A 27 2.06 57.23 25.05
CA LYS A 27 3.04 57.76 24.10
C LYS A 27 4.00 56.71 23.52
N VAL A 28 4.06 56.64 22.18
CA VAL A 28 5.12 55.98 21.40
C VAL A 28 6.42 56.80 21.52
N PRO A 29 7.57 56.22 21.89
CA PRO A 29 8.85 56.93 21.75
C PRO A 29 9.34 56.83 20.31
N SER A 30 9.32 57.96 19.61
CA SER A 30 10.02 58.21 18.36
C SER A 30 11.47 58.61 18.63
N HIS A 31 12.46 57.92 18.03
CA HIS A 31 13.77 58.42 17.55
C HIS A 31 14.72 57.26 17.18
N PRO A 32 15.79 57.46 16.38
CA PRO A 32 15.80 57.82 14.96
C PRO A 32 16.57 56.77 14.13
N HIS A 33 16.50 56.88 12.80
CA HIS A 33 17.30 56.09 11.87
C HIS A 33 18.80 56.04 12.23
N ARG A 34 19.32 54.84 12.54
CA ARG A 34 20.75 54.54 12.46
C ARG A 34 20.94 53.45 11.40
N ARG A 35 21.55 53.81 10.27
CA ARG A 35 22.00 52.90 9.21
C ARG A 35 22.96 51.86 9.81
N ALA A 36 22.43 50.68 10.10
CA ALA A 36 23.24 49.49 10.38
C ALA A 36 23.53 48.80 9.05
N SER A 37 24.74 49.04 8.54
CA SER A 37 25.52 48.16 7.66
C SER A 37 24.75 47.28 6.68
N ASP A 38 24.72 47.72 5.42
CA ASP A 38 24.42 46.96 4.20
C ASP A 38 25.48 45.89 3.90
N LYS A 39 25.85 45.09 4.91
CA LYS A 39 26.80 43.96 4.80
C LYS A 39 26.09 42.61 4.76
N SER A 40 24.81 42.55 5.12
CA SER A 40 23.97 41.35 5.00
C SER A 40 23.61 41.04 3.54
N SER A 41 23.48 42.07 2.70
CA SER A 41 23.16 41.95 1.27
C SER A 41 24.23 41.17 0.48
N ALA A 42 25.51 41.27 0.87
CA ALA A 42 26.62 40.64 0.15
C ALA A 42 26.69 39.12 0.38
N THR A 43 26.44 38.65 1.62
CA THR A 43 26.43 37.23 1.96
C THR A 43 25.23 36.49 1.36
N TYR A 44 24.05 37.12 1.33
CA TYR A 44 22.88 36.56 0.65
C TYR A 44 23.03 36.56 -0.89
N ARG A 45 23.77 37.51 -1.48
CA ARG A 45 24.10 37.50 -2.91
C ARG A 45 25.12 36.42 -3.31
N ALA A 46 25.99 36.00 -2.40
CA ALA A 46 26.98 34.96 -2.66
C ALA A 46 26.34 33.57 -2.87
N TYR A 47 25.13 33.35 -2.36
CA TYR A 47 24.34 32.14 -2.57
C TYR A 47 23.24 32.33 -3.63
N ARG A 48 23.45 33.25 -4.60
CA ARG A 48 22.58 33.37 -5.77
C ARG A 48 22.73 32.08 -6.58
N ILE A 49 21.85 31.12 -6.28
CA ILE A 49 21.62 29.88 -7.03
C ILE A 49 21.77 30.22 -8.51
N GLU A 50 22.79 29.63 -9.15
CA GLU A 50 23.05 29.81 -10.58
C GLU A 50 21.72 29.60 -11.31
N ARG A 51 21.37 30.54 -12.18
CA ARG A 51 20.12 30.50 -12.93
C ARG A 51 20.18 29.25 -13.81
N SER A 52 19.53 28.17 -13.36
CA SER A 52 19.50 26.89 -14.06
C SER A 52 19.16 27.12 -15.53
N LEU A 53 19.98 26.56 -16.42
CA LEU A 53 19.77 26.65 -17.88
C LEU A 53 18.41 26.10 -18.30
N LEU A 54 17.80 25.24 -17.49
CA LEU A 54 16.50 24.62 -17.73
C LEU A 54 15.32 25.43 -17.16
N GLY A 55 15.58 26.51 -16.41
CA GLY A 55 14.55 27.18 -15.59
C GLY A 55 13.99 26.24 -14.51
N ALA A 56 13.11 26.76 -13.65
CA ALA A 56 12.46 25.95 -12.61
C ALA A 56 11.38 25.01 -13.17
N HIS A 57 10.77 25.37 -14.30
CA HIS A 57 9.60 24.69 -14.83
C HIS A 57 9.88 23.35 -15.52
N ILE A 58 11.05 23.17 -16.13
CA ILE A 58 11.39 21.91 -16.82
C ILE A 58 11.63 20.77 -15.80
N PRO A 59 12.46 20.94 -14.75
CA PRO A 59 12.64 19.91 -13.72
C PRO A 59 11.32 19.55 -12.99
N GLU A 60 10.53 20.55 -12.57
CA GLU A 60 9.25 20.31 -11.90
C GLU A 60 8.25 19.53 -12.76
N THR A 61 8.28 19.73 -14.08
CA THR A 61 7.38 19.04 -15.01
C THR A 61 7.80 17.58 -15.21
N ILE A 62 9.10 17.30 -15.26
CA ILE A 62 9.64 15.94 -15.25
C ILE A 62 9.27 15.25 -13.95
N ASP A 63 9.49 15.90 -12.80
CA ASP A 63 9.14 15.34 -11.48
C ASP A 63 7.63 15.05 -11.36
N ARG A 64 6.78 15.95 -11.85
CA ARG A 64 5.32 15.72 -11.88
C ARG A 64 4.93 14.56 -12.80
N MET A 65 5.53 14.45 -13.99
CA MET A 65 5.27 13.33 -14.91
C MET A 65 5.71 11.99 -14.31
N VAL A 66 6.92 11.95 -13.74
CA VAL A 66 7.48 10.76 -13.09
C VAL A 66 6.59 10.36 -11.91
N ASN A 67 6.23 11.30 -11.04
CA ASN A 67 5.33 11.03 -9.92
C ASN A 67 3.92 10.64 -10.35
N ALA A 68 3.37 11.22 -11.43
CA ALA A 68 2.05 10.86 -11.94
C ALA A 68 2.02 9.48 -12.62
N ASN A 69 3.06 9.13 -13.38
CA ASN A 69 3.23 7.79 -13.96
C ASN A 69 3.40 6.74 -12.86
N LEU A 70 4.20 7.06 -11.85
CA LEU A 70 4.45 6.16 -10.74
C LEU A 70 3.23 6.02 -9.83
N ALA A 71 2.51 7.12 -9.55
CA ALA A 71 1.24 7.08 -8.84
C ALA A 71 0.21 6.22 -9.57
N ARG A 72 0.13 6.27 -10.91
CA ARG A 72 -0.75 5.34 -11.66
C ARG A 72 -0.33 3.88 -11.46
N ALA A 73 0.97 3.59 -11.44
CA ALA A 73 1.50 2.24 -11.24
C ALA A 73 1.34 1.70 -9.81
N THR A 74 1.19 2.56 -8.81
CA THR A 74 1.16 2.22 -7.37
C THR A 74 -0.19 2.53 -6.72
N ALA A 75 -1.26 2.61 -7.52
CA ALA A 75 -2.61 2.96 -7.07
C ALA A 75 -2.70 4.31 -6.32
N GLY A 76 -1.84 5.27 -6.65
CA GLY A 76 -1.84 6.65 -6.19
C GLY A 76 -0.72 7.02 -5.22
N LEU A 77 0.19 6.09 -4.89
CA LEU A 77 1.24 6.30 -3.89
C LEU A 77 2.56 6.74 -4.51
N SER A 78 3.23 7.76 -3.95
CA SER A 78 4.57 8.09 -4.45
C SER A 78 5.57 6.95 -4.15
N PRO A 79 6.60 6.74 -4.97
CA PRO A 79 7.65 5.74 -4.72
C PRO A 79 8.30 5.89 -3.34
N THR A 80 8.47 7.15 -2.91
CA THR A 80 9.02 7.47 -1.58
C THR A 80 8.11 6.96 -0.47
N VAL A 81 6.78 7.10 -0.60
CA VAL A 81 5.83 6.57 0.39
C VAL A 81 5.94 5.05 0.49
N LEU A 82 6.05 4.35 -0.65
CA LEU A 82 6.25 2.91 -0.66
C LEU A 82 7.58 2.53 0.01
N ALA A 83 8.69 3.15 -0.39
CA ALA A 83 10.01 2.87 0.16
C ALA A 83 10.05 3.10 1.67
N MET A 84 9.47 4.21 2.15
CA MET A 84 9.40 4.51 3.58
C MET A 84 8.52 3.53 4.35
N ALA A 85 7.36 3.13 3.79
CA ALA A 85 6.50 2.13 4.42
C ALA A 85 7.19 0.77 4.54
N TYR A 86 7.89 0.32 3.48
CA TYR A 86 8.67 -0.91 3.51
C TYR A 86 9.86 -0.82 4.47
N PHE A 87 10.57 0.32 4.52
CA PHE A 87 11.67 0.52 5.46
C PHE A 87 11.17 0.49 6.92
N ASP A 88 10.08 1.20 7.22
CA ASP A 88 9.45 1.20 8.54
C ASP A 88 9.03 -0.21 8.97
N TRP A 89 8.35 -0.95 8.09
CA TRP A 89 8.00 -2.35 8.32
C TRP A 89 9.23 -3.23 8.54
N LEU A 90 10.26 -3.10 7.71
CA LEU A 90 11.48 -3.89 7.78
C LEU A 90 12.22 -3.66 9.09
N MET A 91 12.37 -2.41 9.52
CA MET A 91 13.06 -2.05 10.76
C MET A 91 12.33 -2.61 11.98
N HIS A 92 11.00 -2.45 12.04
CA HIS A 92 10.20 -2.99 13.14
C HIS A 92 10.20 -4.51 13.15
N LEU A 93 10.08 -5.16 11.99
CA LEU A 93 10.15 -6.62 11.91
C LEU A 93 11.54 -7.14 12.30
N GLY A 94 12.60 -6.48 11.85
CA GLY A 94 14.01 -6.80 12.14
C GLY A 94 14.36 -6.69 13.62
N LEU A 95 13.74 -5.75 14.33
CA LEU A 95 13.93 -5.53 15.77
C LEU A 95 12.88 -6.25 16.64
N SER A 96 12.03 -7.11 16.05
CA SER A 96 10.96 -7.83 16.75
C SER A 96 11.23 -9.34 16.84
N PRO A 97 12.09 -9.82 17.76
CA PRO A 97 12.47 -11.24 17.83
C PRO A 97 11.27 -12.18 18.06
N GLY A 98 10.26 -11.75 18.82
CA GLY A 98 9.03 -12.54 19.03
C GLY A 98 8.20 -12.72 17.76
N LYS A 99 8.09 -11.66 16.92
CA LYS A 99 7.41 -11.75 15.61
C LYS A 99 8.19 -12.67 14.67
N GLN A 100 9.52 -12.56 14.65
CA GLN A 100 10.40 -13.42 13.85
C GLN A 100 10.24 -14.90 14.23
N ALA A 101 10.27 -15.23 15.53
CA ALA A 101 10.06 -16.61 16.00
C ALA A 101 8.70 -17.16 15.54
N LEU A 102 7.64 -16.36 15.66
CA LEU A 102 6.29 -16.74 15.22
C LEU A 102 6.20 -16.90 13.69
N LEU A 103 6.88 -16.06 12.90
CA LEU A 103 6.94 -16.21 11.45
C LEU A 103 7.74 -17.45 11.02
N ASN A 104 8.83 -17.78 11.74
CA ASN A 104 9.60 -18.99 11.53
C ASN A 104 8.78 -20.24 11.84
N GLU A 105 8.09 -20.26 12.98
CA GLU A 105 7.17 -21.36 13.32
C GLU A 105 6.10 -21.56 12.23
N LYS A 106 5.49 -20.46 11.76
CA LYS A 106 4.51 -20.49 10.66
C LYS A 106 5.13 -20.99 9.35
N ALA A 107 6.37 -20.61 9.04
CA ALA A 107 7.09 -21.07 7.85
C ALA A 107 7.35 -22.58 7.92
N VAL A 108 7.91 -23.07 9.03
CA VAL A 108 8.18 -24.49 9.26
C VAL A 108 6.89 -25.31 9.16
N ARG A 109 5.81 -24.86 9.82
CA ARG A 109 4.51 -25.55 9.77
C ARG A 109 3.98 -25.68 8.34
N LYS A 110 4.13 -24.64 7.52
CA LYS A 110 3.72 -24.64 6.11
C LYS A 110 4.61 -25.53 5.26
N ALA A 111 5.93 -25.48 5.47
CA ALA A 111 6.88 -26.33 4.77
C ALA A 111 6.62 -27.82 5.07
N VAL A 112 6.41 -28.19 6.34
CA VAL A 112 6.03 -29.56 6.74
C VAL A 112 4.72 -29.97 6.10
N ARG A 113 3.70 -29.10 6.12
CA ARG A 113 2.40 -29.37 5.49
C ARG A 113 2.54 -29.63 3.99
N LEU A 114 3.32 -28.81 3.28
CA LEU A 114 3.57 -28.98 1.84
C LEU A 114 4.36 -30.27 1.56
N ALA A 115 5.38 -30.58 2.37
CA ALA A 115 6.18 -31.80 2.23
C ALA A 115 5.32 -33.06 2.44
N LEU A 116 4.47 -33.06 3.46
CA LEU A 116 3.52 -34.15 3.70
C LEU A 116 2.50 -34.29 2.57
N TYR A 117 2.04 -33.17 2.01
CA TYR A 117 1.17 -33.17 0.83
C TYR A 117 1.86 -33.78 -0.39
N ALA A 118 3.09 -33.35 -0.71
CA ALA A 118 3.87 -33.89 -1.81
C ALA A 118 4.14 -35.39 -1.65
N PHE A 119 4.48 -35.84 -0.44
CA PHE A 119 4.67 -37.26 -0.14
C PHE A 119 3.39 -38.07 -0.35
N LYS A 120 2.24 -37.55 0.11
CA LYS A 120 0.94 -38.21 -0.05
C LYS A 120 0.46 -38.22 -1.51
N LEU A 121 0.74 -37.17 -2.29
CA LEU A 121 0.42 -37.12 -3.72
C LEU A 121 1.07 -38.27 -4.49
N ASN A 122 2.29 -38.65 -4.10
CA ASN A 122 3.00 -39.79 -4.70
C ASN A 122 2.35 -41.15 -4.39
N GLN A 123 1.51 -41.23 -3.34
CA GLN A 123 0.81 -42.45 -2.94
C GLN A 123 -0.63 -42.48 -3.46
N ASN A 124 -1.31 -41.34 -3.43
CA ASN A 124 -2.67 -41.17 -3.89
C ASN A 124 -2.82 -39.80 -4.59
N PRO A 125 -3.09 -39.78 -5.91
CA PRO A 125 -3.32 -38.54 -6.64
C PRO A 125 -4.56 -37.75 -6.18
N ASP A 126 -5.57 -38.42 -5.63
CA ASP A 126 -6.87 -37.83 -5.25
C ASP A 126 -6.94 -37.40 -3.78
N ILE A 127 -5.83 -36.95 -3.21
CA ILE A 127 -5.83 -36.41 -1.85
C ILE A 127 -6.39 -34.99 -1.81
N PRO A 128 -7.04 -34.60 -0.69
CA PRO A 128 -7.47 -33.22 -0.52
C PRO A 128 -6.26 -32.26 -0.51
N PRO A 129 -6.45 -31.01 -0.97
CA PRO A 129 -5.42 -29.99 -0.92
C PRO A 129 -4.99 -29.73 0.53
N CYS A 130 -3.75 -29.29 0.70
CA CYS A 130 -3.21 -28.96 2.02
C CYS A 130 -3.63 -27.56 2.50
N ILE A 131 -4.07 -26.71 1.58
CA ILE A 131 -4.71 -25.42 1.84
C ILE A 131 -5.78 -25.17 0.76
N GLU A 132 -6.96 -24.75 1.20
CA GLU A 132 -8.00 -24.30 0.28
C GLU A 132 -7.77 -22.82 -0.10
N PRO A 133 -8.05 -22.43 -1.36
CA PRO A 133 -8.18 -21.03 -1.73
C PRO A 133 -9.20 -20.31 -0.84
N LEU A 134 -9.13 -18.98 -0.81
CA LEU A 134 -10.21 -18.19 -0.20
C LEU A 134 -11.49 -18.37 -1.03
N PRO A 135 -12.70 -18.26 -0.44
CA PRO A 135 -13.96 -18.48 -1.17
C PRO A 135 -14.13 -17.63 -2.43
N GLN A 136 -13.51 -16.45 -2.47
CA GLN A 136 -13.52 -15.53 -3.62
C GLN A 136 -12.38 -15.76 -4.63
N ASP A 137 -11.44 -16.68 -4.35
CA ASP A 137 -10.27 -16.94 -5.18
C ASP A 137 -10.53 -18.15 -6.10
N HIS A 138 -11.05 -17.86 -7.30
CA HIS A 138 -11.42 -18.84 -8.32
C HIS A 138 -10.28 -19.20 -9.29
N ARG A 139 -9.06 -18.71 -9.04
CA ARG A 139 -7.93 -18.85 -9.98
C ARG A 139 -7.46 -20.30 -10.18
N PHE A 140 -7.86 -21.21 -9.30
CA PHE A 140 -7.38 -22.59 -9.24
C PHE A 140 -8.51 -23.64 -9.34
N ASP A 141 -9.68 -23.23 -9.82
CA ASP A 141 -10.88 -24.10 -9.86
C ASP A 141 -10.80 -25.16 -10.97
N GLY A 142 -10.05 -24.91 -12.05
CA GLY A 142 -9.90 -25.82 -13.18
C GLY A 142 -9.27 -27.17 -12.82
N GLU A 143 -9.71 -28.24 -13.48
CA GLU A 143 -9.24 -29.61 -13.21
C GLU A 143 -7.73 -29.79 -13.38
N GLY A 144 -7.11 -29.03 -14.30
CA GLY A 144 -5.68 -29.07 -14.55
C GLY A 144 -4.84 -28.71 -13.30
N TRP A 145 -5.38 -27.88 -12.40
CA TRP A 145 -4.72 -27.52 -11.15
C TRP A 145 -4.60 -28.69 -10.18
N ARG A 146 -5.43 -29.73 -10.31
CA ARG A 146 -5.36 -30.93 -9.46
C ARG A 146 -4.29 -31.92 -9.91
N GLN A 147 -3.72 -31.72 -11.10
CA GLN A 147 -2.74 -32.63 -11.69
C GLN A 147 -1.30 -32.22 -11.33
N TRP A 148 -0.41 -33.20 -11.26
CA TRP A 148 1.02 -32.93 -11.10
C TRP A 148 1.59 -32.29 -12.38
N PRO A 149 2.48 -31.28 -12.30
CA PRO A 149 3.06 -30.67 -11.10
C PRO A 149 2.25 -29.46 -10.57
N TYR A 150 1.19 -29.05 -11.26
CA TYR A 150 0.42 -27.84 -10.96
C TYR A 150 -0.17 -27.84 -9.56
N ASN A 151 -0.63 -29.01 -9.09
CA ASN A 151 -1.15 -29.20 -7.76
C ASN A 151 -0.17 -28.81 -6.65
N LEU A 152 1.11 -29.13 -6.81
CA LEU A 152 2.14 -28.74 -5.87
C LEU A 152 2.48 -27.25 -6.00
N ILE A 153 2.52 -26.73 -7.23
CA ILE A 153 2.84 -25.33 -7.52
C ILE A 153 1.81 -24.41 -6.86
N TYR A 154 0.52 -24.59 -7.13
CA TYR A 154 -0.49 -23.66 -6.60
C TYR A 154 -0.66 -23.80 -5.07
N GLN A 155 -0.54 -25.01 -4.52
CA GLN A 155 -0.55 -25.24 -3.08
C GLN A 155 0.64 -24.54 -2.39
N SER A 156 1.83 -24.59 -2.98
CA SER A 156 3.01 -23.87 -2.48
C SER A 156 2.81 -22.35 -2.51
N PHE A 157 2.16 -21.85 -3.57
CA PHE A 157 1.83 -20.44 -3.74
C PHE A 157 0.83 -19.97 -2.67
N LEU A 158 -0.28 -20.69 -2.44
CA LEU A 158 -1.28 -20.33 -1.43
C LEU A 158 -0.70 -20.31 -0.01
N LEU A 159 0.15 -21.28 0.33
CA LEU A 159 0.85 -21.28 1.62
C LEU A 159 1.79 -20.08 1.75
N THR A 160 2.48 -19.72 0.66
CA THR A 160 3.37 -18.55 0.59
C THR A 160 2.59 -17.25 0.75
N GLN A 161 1.46 -17.09 0.05
CA GLN A 161 0.57 -15.94 0.22
C GLN A 161 0.07 -15.80 1.66
N GLN A 162 -0.37 -16.91 2.27
CA GLN A 162 -0.79 -16.90 3.67
C GLN A 162 0.37 -16.54 4.62
N TRP A 163 1.60 -16.98 4.34
CA TRP A 163 2.76 -16.60 5.15
C TRP A 163 3.06 -15.10 5.05
N TRP A 164 3.08 -14.55 3.83
CA TRP A 164 3.30 -13.12 3.61
C TRP A 164 2.21 -12.25 4.23
N TYR A 165 0.95 -12.69 4.19
CA TYR A 165 -0.11 -12.00 4.91
C TYR A 165 0.19 -11.89 6.41
N ASN A 166 0.74 -12.94 7.04
CA ASN A 166 1.15 -12.90 8.44
C ASN A 166 2.37 -11.99 8.68
N ALA A 167 3.30 -11.92 7.72
CA ALA A 167 4.50 -11.09 7.82
C ALA A 167 4.19 -9.59 7.67
N THR A 168 3.18 -9.25 6.89
CA THR A 168 2.86 -7.86 6.51
C THR A 168 1.67 -7.28 7.26
N THR A 169 1.05 -8.03 8.18
CA THR A 169 -0.05 -7.54 9.00
C THR A 169 0.23 -7.64 10.49
N HIS A 170 -0.40 -6.75 11.26
CA HIS A 170 -0.37 -6.75 12.72
C HIS A 170 1.07 -6.67 13.26
N ASN A 171 1.90 -5.83 12.66
CA ASN A 171 3.27 -5.62 13.09
C ASN A 171 3.31 -4.57 14.20
N ARG A 172 3.75 -4.98 15.40
CA ARG A 172 3.84 -4.08 16.55
C ARG A 172 4.88 -2.98 16.25
N GLY A 173 4.48 -1.72 16.46
CA GLY A 173 5.35 -0.55 16.28
C GLY A 173 5.30 0.08 14.89
N VAL A 174 4.90 -0.68 13.87
CA VAL A 174 4.67 -0.15 12.51
C VAL A 174 3.45 0.76 12.52
N ASP A 175 3.52 1.91 11.83
CA ASP A 175 2.36 2.77 11.64
C ASP A 175 1.23 2.03 10.90
N LYS A 176 -0.03 2.21 11.31
CA LYS A 176 -1.17 1.48 10.73
C LYS A 176 -1.32 1.70 9.23
N ARG A 177 -1.00 2.90 8.74
CA ARG A 177 -1.03 3.21 7.30
C ARG A 177 0.09 2.47 6.58
N ASN A 178 1.29 2.42 7.14
CA ASN A 178 2.41 1.69 6.57
C ASN A 178 2.16 0.18 6.54
N ASP A 179 1.60 -0.40 7.61
CA ASP A 179 1.20 -1.83 7.66
C ASP A 179 0.19 -2.15 6.55
N ALA A 180 -0.83 -1.29 6.35
CA ALA A 180 -1.81 -1.43 5.28
C ALA A 180 -1.19 -1.31 3.88
N ILE A 181 -0.29 -0.34 3.66
CA ILE A 181 0.43 -0.16 2.39
C ILE A 181 1.27 -1.41 2.07
N VAL A 182 2.08 -1.88 3.02
CA VAL A 182 2.96 -3.04 2.82
C VAL A 182 2.14 -4.30 2.57
N SER A 183 1.05 -4.51 3.33
CA SER A 183 0.14 -5.64 3.13
C SER A 183 -0.50 -5.62 1.75
N PHE A 184 -1.05 -4.48 1.33
CA PHE A 184 -1.67 -4.33 0.01
C PHE A 184 -0.67 -4.53 -1.12
N MET A 185 0.46 -3.82 -1.08
CA MET A 185 1.46 -3.88 -2.16
C MET A 185 2.12 -5.25 -2.25
N THR A 186 2.42 -5.89 -1.12
CA THR A 186 2.95 -7.26 -1.12
C THR A 186 1.94 -8.23 -1.72
N ARG A 187 0.64 -8.07 -1.45
CA ARG A 187 -0.40 -8.85 -2.12
C ARG A 187 -0.41 -8.62 -3.63
N GLN A 188 -0.33 -7.36 -4.09
CA GLN A 188 -0.27 -7.07 -5.53
C GLN A 188 0.95 -7.71 -6.21
N ILE A 189 2.12 -7.64 -5.57
CA ILE A 189 3.35 -8.29 -6.06
C ILE A 189 3.15 -9.81 -6.13
N LEU A 190 2.62 -10.44 -5.08
CA LEU A 190 2.36 -11.88 -5.07
C LEU A 190 1.34 -12.28 -6.14
N ASP A 191 0.30 -11.48 -6.34
CA ASP A 191 -0.70 -11.75 -7.37
C ASP A 191 -0.08 -11.66 -8.77
N MET A 192 0.83 -10.71 -9.03
CA MET A 192 1.56 -10.64 -10.30
C MET A 192 2.38 -11.92 -10.58
N PHE A 193 2.95 -12.54 -9.54
CA PHE A 193 3.69 -13.81 -9.64
C PHE A 193 2.81 -15.04 -9.38
N SER A 194 1.48 -14.91 -9.41
CA SER A 194 0.58 -16.06 -9.28
C SER A 194 0.80 -17.06 -10.41
N PRO A 195 0.79 -18.38 -10.15
CA PRO A 195 0.90 -19.40 -11.19
C PRO A 195 -0.16 -19.26 -12.29
N SER A 196 -1.33 -18.72 -11.95
CA SER A 196 -2.44 -18.47 -12.89
C SER A 196 -2.13 -17.35 -13.89
N ASN A 197 -1.28 -16.39 -13.51
CA ASN A 197 -0.92 -15.22 -14.33
C ASN A 197 0.29 -15.46 -15.24
N LEU A 198 0.99 -16.59 -15.06
CA LEU A 198 2.15 -16.96 -15.86
C LEU A 198 1.74 -18.07 -16.85
N PRO A 199 1.70 -17.80 -18.17
CA PRO A 199 1.26 -18.78 -19.17
C PRO A 199 1.99 -20.12 -19.09
N LEU A 200 3.28 -20.12 -18.72
CA LEU A 200 4.11 -21.31 -18.61
C LEU A 200 3.79 -22.20 -17.41
N THR A 201 3.07 -21.69 -16.41
CA THR A 201 2.69 -22.44 -15.21
C THR A 201 1.19 -22.65 -15.08
N ASN A 202 0.42 -22.19 -16.07
CA ASN A 202 -1.03 -22.29 -16.09
C ASN A 202 -1.47 -23.48 -16.96
N PRO A 203 -1.99 -24.57 -16.37
CA PRO A 203 -2.37 -25.76 -17.11
C PRO A 203 -3.51 -25.52 -18.10
N GLU A 204 -4.41 -24.58 -17.81
CA GLU A 204 -5.53 -24.24 -18.67
C GLU A 204 -5.04 -23.50 -19.92
N ILE A 205 -4.15 -22.51 -19.74
CA ILE A 205 -3.53 -21.80 -20.88
C ILE A 205 -2.71 -22.77 -21.72
N LEU A 206 -1.90 -23.63 -21.10
CA LEU A 206 -1.10 -24.62 -21.84
C LEU A 206 -1.98 -25.57 -22.65
N LYS A 207 -3.06 -26.07 -22.04
CA LYS A 207 -4.04 -26.93 -22.72
C LYS A 207 -4.67 -26.22 -23.93
N THR A 208 -5.21 -25.02 -23.74
CA THR A 208 -5.81 -24.24 -24.84
C THR A 208 -4.78 -23.89 -25.92
N THR A 209 -3.54 -23.60 -25.53
CA THR A 209 -2.45 -23.32 -26.48
C THR A 209 -2.17 -24.53 -27.36
N MET A 210 -2.18 -25.74 -26.79
CA MET A 210 -2.02 -26.98 -27.55
C MET A 210 -3.22 -27.24 -28.47
N GLU A 211 -4.44 -27.05 -27.97
CA GLU A 211 -5.68 -27.29 -28.72
C GLU A 211 -5.85 -26.32 -29.90
N GLU A 212 -5.45 -25.06 -29.73
CA GLU A 212 -5.60 -24.02 -30.75
C GLU A 212 -4.33 -23.76 -31.57
N GLY A 213 -3.25 -24.52 -31.36
CA GLY A 213 -1.98 -24.28 -32.02
C GLY A 213 -1.40 -22.88 -31.74
N GLY A 214 -1.63 -22.33 -30.55
CA GLY A 214 -1.11 -21.04 -30.10
C GLY A 214 -1.93 -19.80 -30.48
N GLN A 215 -3.09 -19.96 -31.14
CA GLN A 215 -3.93 -18.82 -31.52
C GLN A 215 -4.47 -18.02 -30.33
N ASN A 216 -4.71 -18.66 -29.18
CA ASN A 216 -5.08 -18.00 -27.94
C ASN A 216 -4.06 -16.93 -27.49
N LEU A 217 -2.77 -17.20 -27.65
CA LEU A 217 -1.70 -16.28 -27.28
C LEU A 217 -1.64 -15.09 -28.23
N VAL A 218 -1.84 -15.33 -29.54
CA VAL A 218 -1.91 -14.25 -30.54
C VAL A 218 -3.07 -13.31 -30.22
N ARG A 219 -4.26 -13.86 -29.92
CA ARG A 219 -5.43 -13.05 -29.51
C ARG A 219 -5.17 -12.28 -28.21
N GLY A 220 -4.53 -12.92 -27.24
CA GLY A 220 -4.12 -12.25 -25.99
C GLY A 220 -3.18 -11.08 -26.23
N TRP A 221 -2.18 -11.25 -27.11
CA TRP A 221 -1.24 -10.19 -27.48
C TRP A 221 -1.92 -9.05 -28.24
N THR A 222 -2.82 -9.34 -29.18
CA THR A 222 -3.55 -8.30 -29.90
C THR A 222 -4.43 -7.47 -28.97
N ASN A 223 -5.07 -8.11 -27.99
CA ASN A 223 -5.86 -7.40 -26.97
C ASN A 223 -4.96 -6.54 -26.09
N PHE A 224 -3.82 -7.07 -25.64
CA PHE A 224 -2.85 -6.31 -24.83
C PHE A 224 -2.29 -5.07 -25.53
N MET A 225 -2.11 -5.11 -26.85
CA MET A 225 -1.62 -3.97 -27.63
C MET A 225 -2.72 -2.97 -27.99
N ALA A 226 -3.99 -3.37 -27.88
CA ALA A 226 -5.15 -2.52 -28.15
C ALA A 226 -5.64 -1.74 -26.91
N ASP A 227 -5.31 -2.23 -25.71
CA ASP A 227 -5.53 -1.58 -24.40
C ASP A 227 -4.40 -0.60 -24.04
#